data_AF-A0A6B2VA03-F1
#
_entry.id   AF-A0A6B2VA03-F1
#
_cell.length_a   1.000
_cell.length_b   1.000
_cell.length_c   1.000
_cell.angle_alpha   90.00
_cell.angle_beta   90.00
_cell.angle_gamma   90.00
#
_symmetry.space_group_name_H-M   'P 1'
#
loop_
_entity.id
_entity.type
_entity.pdbx_description
1 polymer ?
#
loop_
_entity_poly.entity_id
_entity_poly.type
_entity_poly.pdbx_seq_one_letter_code
_entity_poly.pdbx_strand_id
1 'polypeptide(L)'
;MSDRIAYLVETLRDEIDHMRAEPPADRPWSFEDERSAGLTLSDAAEELLNELFPSGNVPAPPPVSGRPRDLTPGERYALRMWGPPVLGG
;
A
#
# COMPACT_ATOMS: atom_id res chain seq x y z
N MET A 1 -4.78 0.05 26.08
CA MET A 1 -3.80 -0.24 25.01
C MET A 1 -4.45 -1.09 23.92
N SER A 2 -5.14 -2.17 24.28
CA SER A 2 -5.92 -2.99 23.32
C SER A 2 -7.00 -2.21 22.57
N ASP A 3 -7.72 -1.28 23.21
CA ASP A 3 -8.79 -0.51 22.55
C ASP A 3 -8.26 0.44 21.46
N ARG A 4 -7.06 1.00 21.66
CA ARG A 4 -6.42 1.89 20.68
C ARG A 4 -5.90 1.12 19.47
N ILE A 5 -5.34 -0.07 19.69
CA ILE A 5 -4.92 -0.98 18.62
C ILE A 5 -6.13 -1.44 17.81
N ALA A 6 -7.24 -1.80 18.47
CA ALA A 6 -8.47 -2.18 17.78
C ALA A 6 -9.01 -1.04 16.89
N TYR A 7 -9.05 0.19 17.41
CA TYR A 7 -9.45 1.38 16.66
C TYR A 7 -8.56 1.63 15.42
N LEU A 8 -7.24 1.51 15.55
CA LEU A 8 -6.31 1.70 14.43
C LEU A 8 -6.46 0.60 13.36
N VAL A 9 -6.68 -0.64 13.79
CA VAL A 9 -6.92 -1.77 12.87
C VAL A 9 -8.24 -1.60 12.12
N GLU A 10 -9.30 -1.14 12.79
CA GLU A 10 -10.59 -0.83 12.15
C GLU A 10 -10.45 0.32 11.15
N THR A 11 -9.75 1.39 11.53
CA THR A 11 -9.51 2.55 10.65
C THR A 11 -8.74 2.14 9.39
N LEU A 12 -7.68 1.33 9.53
CA LEU A 12 -6.93 0.79 8.39
C LEU A 12 -7.81 -0.09 7.49
N ARG A 13 -8.68 -0.90 8.08
CA ARG A 13 -9.57 -1.78 7.33
C ARG A 13 -10.58 -0.97 6.51
N ASP A 14 -11.18 0.04 7.12
CA ASP A 14 -12.14 0.92 6.45
C ASP A 14 -11.48 1.68 5.31
N GLU A 15 -10.26 2.19 5.50
CA GLU A 15 -9.52 2.88 4.44
C GLU A 15 -9.11 1.92 3.30
N ILE A 16 -8.72 0.68 3.61
CA ILE A 16 -8.46 -0.35 2.59
C ILE A 16 -9.73 -0.69 1.82
N ASP A 17 -10.86 -0.86 2.49
CA ASP A 17 -12.13 -1.16 1.86
C ASP A 17 -12.62 0.03 1.02
N HIS A 18 -12.36 1.26 1.48
CA HIS A 18 -12.55 2.48 0.69
C HIS A 18 -11.70 2.45 -0.57
N MET A 19 -10.38 2.20 -0.45
CA MET A 19 -9.42 2.11 -1.57
C MET A 19 -9.68 0.94 -2.53
N ARG A 20 -10.38 -0.11 -2.10
CA ARG A 20 -10.79 -1.26 -2.94
C ARG A 20 -12.12 -1.05 -3.62
N ALA A 21 -12.94 -0.10 -3.15
CA ALA A 21 -14.20 0.21 -3.79
C ALA A 21 -13.89 0.78 -5.18
N GLU A 22 -14.33 0.07 -6.22
CA GLU A 22 -14.18 0.55 -7.58
C GLU A 22 -14.97 1.86 -7.72
N PRO A 23 -14.34 2.95 -8.20
CA PRO A 23 -15.05 4.19 -8.37
C PRO A 23 -16.16 4.00 -9.41
N PRO A 24 -17.30 4.72 -9.28
CA PRO A 24 -18.38 4.65 -10.26
C PRO A 24 -17.85 4.86 -11.68
N ALA A 25 -18.36 4.12 -12.67
CA ALA A 25 -17.89 4.21 -14.05
C ALA A 25 -18.02 5.61 -14.67
N ASP A 26 -18.93 6.44 -14.14
CA ASP A 26 -19.17 7.83 -14.49
C ASP A 26 -18.31 8.83 -13.69
N ARG A 27 -17.63 8.36 -12.63
CA ARG A 27 -16.77 9.18 -11.78
C ARG A 27 -15.58 8.36 -11.25
N PRO A 28 -14.52 8.17 -12.06
CA PRO A 28 -13.28 7.59 -11.57
C PRO A 28 -12.71 8.45 -10.43
N TRP A 29 -11.91 7.85 -9.57
CA TRP A 29 -11.14 8.64 -8.61
C TRP A 29 -10.21 9.60 -9.31
N SER A 30 -10.10 10.80 -8.75
CA SER A 30 -9.02 11.68 -9.14
C SER A 30 -7.72 11.21 -8.50
N PHE A 31 -6.60 11.60 -9.10
CA PHE A 31 -5.29 11.39 -8.49
C PHE A 31 -5.19 12.00 -7.07
N GLU A 32 -5.92 13.09 -6.81
CA GLU A 32 -5.96 13.71 -5.48
C GLU A 32 -6.71 12.85 -4.47
N ASP A 33 -7.80 12.20 -4.87
CA ASP A 33 -8.56 11.28 -4.02
C ASP A 33 -7.72 10.05 -3.65
N GLU A 34 -7.10 9.41 -4.66
CA GLU A 34 -6.19 8.27 -4.45
C GLU A 34 -5.01 8.63 -3.56
N ARG A 35 -4.40 9.80 -3.80
CA ARG A 35 -3.28 10.30 -3.01
C ARG A 35 -3.71 10.55 -1.56
N SER A 36 -4.87 11.17 -1.35
CA SER A 36 -5.37 11.47 -0.01
C SER A 36 -5.64 10.18 0.77
N ALA A 37 -6.36 9.23 0.17
CA ALA A 37 -6.64 7.93 0.79
C ALA A 37 -5.33 7.17 1.13
N GLY A 38 -4.36 7.18 0.22
CA GLY A 38 -3.05 6.56 0.45
C GLY A 38 -2.24 7.22 1.58
N LEU A 39 -2.34 8.55 1.76
CA LEU A 39 -1.71 9.25 2.88
C LEU A 39 -2.37 8.86 4.21
N THR A 40 -3.71 8.84 4.25
CA THR A 40 -4.47 8.42 5.44
C THR A 40 -4.15 6.98 5.84
N LEU A 41 -4.03 6.06 4.88
CA LEU A 41 -3.61 4.69 5.11
C LEU A 41 -2.19 4.60 5.71
N SER A 42 -1.27 5.40 5.17
CA SER A 42 0.13 5.41 5.60
C SER A 42 0.27 5.91 7.03
N ASP A 43 -0.43 6.99 7.38
CA ASP A 43 -0.43 7.57 8.73
C ASP A 43 -1.00 6.59 9.76
N ALA A 44 -2.15 5.95 9.45
CA ALA A 44 -2.77 4.97 10.33
C ALA A 44 -1.89 3.72 10.54
N ALA A 45 -1.14 3.30 9.51
CA ALA A 45 -0.21 2.18 9.60
C ALA A 45 1.02 2.52 10.46
N GLU A 46 1.54 3.74 10.34
CA GLU A 46 2.65 4.22 11.16
C GLU A 46 2.26 4.33 12.64
N GLU A 47 1.07 4.86 12.94
CA GLU A 47 0.54 4.88 14.31
C GLU A 47 0.40 3.46 14.88
N LEU A 48 -0.11 2.52 14.08
CA LEU A 48 -0.22 1.13 14.50
C LEU A 48 1.16 0.49 14.79
N LEU A 49 2.15 0.76 13.95
CA LEU A 49 3.52 0.26 14.14
C LEU A 49 4.16 0.83 15.41
N ASN A 50 3.96 2.11 15.68
CA ASN A 50 4.44 2.75 16.90
C ASN A 50 3.78 2.16 18.16
N GLU A 51 2.49 1.82 18.06
CA GLU A 51 1.75 1.26 19.19
C GLU A 51 2.06 -0.22 19.45
N LEU A 52 2.33 -0.99 18.39
CA LEU A 52 2.73 -2.40 18.48
C LEU A 52 4.21 -2.58 18.84
N PHE A 53 5.07 -1.65 18.40
CA PHE A 53 6.52 -1.70 18.58
C PHE A 53 7.05 -0.38 19.14
N PRO A 54 6.68 0.00 20.38
CA PRO A 54 7.08 1.28 20.98
C PRO A 54 8.61 1.45 21.15
N SER A 55 9.37 0.35 21.09
CA SER A 55 10.84 0.35 21.13
C SER A 55 11.49 0.40 19.75
N GLY A 56 10.72 0.59 18.68
CA GLY A 56 11.21 0.63 17.29
C GLY A 56 11.69 -0.73 16.76
N ASN A 57 11.45 -1.81 17.49
CA ASN A 57 11.86 -3.15 17.10
C ASN A 57 10.82 -3.77 16.16
N VAL A 58 10.61 -3.12 15.02
CA VAL A 58 9.74 -3.63 13.95
C VAL A 58 10.46 -4.85 13.36
N PRO A 59 9.87 -6.05 13.43
CA PRO A 59 10.47 -7.23 12.83
C PRO A 59 10.65 -6.98 11.33
N ALA A 60 11.85 -7.25 10.82
CA ALA A 60 12.12 -7.15 9.40
C ALA A 60 11.09 -8.01 8.64
N PRO A 61 10.50 -7.50 7.54
CA PRO A 61 9.59 -8.30 6.74
C PRO A 61 10.30 -9.59 6.31
N PRO A 62 9.61 -10.72 6.28
CA PRO A 62 10.21 -11.96 5.79
C PRO A 62 10.76 -11.73 4.38
N PRO A 63 11.91 -12.34 4.04
CA PRO A 63 12.44 -12.23 2.69
C PRO A 63 11.34 -12.65 1.72
N VAL A 64 10.93 -11.71 0.84
CA VAL A 64 9.93 -11.97 -0.17
C VAL A 64 10.49 -13.09 -1.04
N SER A 65 10.03 -14.32 -0.81
CA SER A 65 10.45 -15.49 -1.57
C SER A 65 9.73 -15.51 -2.91
N GLY A 66 9.83 -14.41 -3.66
CA GLY A 66 9.47 -14.34 -5.05
C GLY A 66 10.76 -14.45 -5.85
N ARG A 67 10.88 -15.49 -6.70
CA ARG A 67 11.92 -15.46 -7.73
C ARG A 67 11.73 -14.17 -8.53
N PRO A 68 12.80 -13.40 -8.83
CA PRO A 68 12.68 -12.33 -9.80
C PRO A 68 12.11 -12.95 -11.08
N ARG A 69 10.95 -12.48 -11.54
CA ARG A 69 10.40 -12.90 -12.83
C ARG A 69 11.43 -12.50 -13.89
N ASP A 70 11.88 -13.45 -14.70
CA ASP A 70 12.78 -13.16 -15.79
C ASP A 70 12.06 -12.23 -16.78
N LEU A 71 12.44 -10.96 -16.74
CA LEU A 71 11.94 -9.95 -17.67
C LEU A 71 12.44 -10.29 -19.07
N THR A 72 11.53 -10.34 -20.03
CA THR A 72 11.84 -10.43 -21.45
C THR A 72 12.70 -9.23 -21.89
N PRO A 73 13.45 -9.35 -23.00
CA PRO A 73 14.25 -8.24 -23.53
C PRO A 73 13.43 -6.95 -23.75
N GLY A 74 12.14 -7.08 -24.11
CA GLY A 74 11.23 -5.94 -24.26
C GLY A 74 10.87 -5.25 -22.94
N GLU A 75 10.58 -6.02 -21.89
CA GLU A 75 10.26 -5.49 -20.55
C GLU A 75 11.49 -4.81 -19.91
N ARG A 76 12.69 -5.35 -20.14
CA ARG A 76 13.96 -4.72 -19.71
C ARG A 76 14.20 -3.39 -20.41
N TYR A 77 13.87 -3.29 -21.69
CA TYR A 77 14.00 -2.06 -22.46
C TYR A 77 12.98 -0.99 -22.00
N ALA A 78 11.73 -1.39 -21.72
CA ALA A 78 10.69 -0.51 -21.20
C ALA A 78 11.06 0.08 -19.83
N LEU A 79 11.54 -0.75 -18.90
CA LEU A 79 12.02 -0.31 -17.58
C LEU A 79 13.17 0.71 -17.65
N ARG A 80 14.09 0.52 -18.60
CA ARG A 80 15.25 1.40 -18.79
C ARG A 80 14.89 2.74 -19.42
N MET A 81 13.86 2.76 -20.27
CA MET A 81 13.46 3.94 -21.03
C MET A 81 12.35 4.75 -20.35
N TRP A 82 11.50 4.13 -19.53
CA TRP A 82 10.29 4.76 -19.00
C TRP A 82 10.11 4.61 -17.47
N GLY A 83 11.08 4.05 -16.75
CA GLY A 83 10.90 3.68 -15.34
C GLY A 83 9.95 2.49 -15.17
N PRO A 84 9.75 1.96 -13.95
CA PRO A 84 8.91 0.79 -13.74
C PRO A 84 7.48 1.03 -14.23
N PRO A 85 6.97 0.25 -15.20
CA PRO A 85 5.56 0.27 -15.52
C PRO A 85 4.81 -0.31 -14.32
N VAL A 86 3.82 0.43 -13.84
CA VAL A 86 2.77 -0.13 -12.98
C VAL A 86 2.01 -1.11 -13.86
N LEU A 87 2.42 -2.38 -13.83
CA LEU A 87 1.75 -3.46 -14.56
C LEU A 87 0.57 -3.94 -13.72
N GLY A 88 -0.61 -3.45 -14.06
CA GLY A 88 -1.86 -4.17 -13.80
C GLY A 88 -1.97 -5.37 -14.75
N GLY A 89 -2.46 -6.49 -14.19
CA GLY A 89 -3.25 -7.55 -14.84
C GLY A 89 -2.67 -8.23 -16.07
#